data_AF-A0A259Y7C6-F1
#
_entry.id   AF-A0A259Y7C6-F1
#
_cell.length_a   1.000
_cell.length_b   1.000
_cell.length_c   1.000
_cell.angle_alpha   90.00
_cell.angle_beta   90.00
_cell.angle_gamma   90.00
#
_symmetry.space_group_name_H-M   'P 1'
#
loop_
_entity.id
_entity.type
_entity.pdbx_description
1 polymer ?
#
loop_
_entity_poly.entity_id
_entity_poly.type
_entity_poly.pdbx_seq_one_letter_code
_entity_poly.pdbx_strand_id
1 'polypeptide(L)'
;MAENSDAAQARVFADMLTAEIAAASSRIEDSEQLARKALRVGDSRSHVWHSDEAQTQKQSLYELHRQLDALRNRFPAVHRP
;
A
#
# COMPACT_ATOMS: atom_id res chain seq x y z
N MET A 1 6.96 -21.49 -23.77
CA MET A 1 5.94 -20.46 -24.09
C MET A 1 5.15 -20.03 -22.85
N ALA A 2 4.66 -20.96 -22.01
CA ALA A 2 3.91 -20.62 -20.79
C ALA A 2 4.71 -19.83 -19.73
N GLU A 3 5.97 -20.18 -19.47
CA GLU A 3 6.82 -19.48 -18.48
C GLU A 3 7.04 -18.00 -18.82
N ASN A 4 7.07 -17.65 -20.10
CA ASN A 4 7.19 -16.27 -20.56
C ASN A 4 5.88 -15.50 -20.40
N SER A 5 4.73 -16.20 -20.47
CA SER A 5 3.40 -15.63 -20.22
C SER A 5 3.18 -15.37 -18.73
N ASP A 6 3.57 -16.31 -17.86
CA ASP A 6 3.42 -16.18 -16.40
C ASP A 6 4.31 -15.05 -15.87
N ALA A 7 5.55 -14.92 -16.37
CA ALA A 7 6.44 -13.83 -15.99
C ALA A 7 5.92 -12.46 -16.47
N ALA A 8 5.34 -12.39 -17.68
CA ALA A 8 4.73 -11.15 -18.19
C ALA A 8 3.51 -10.74 -17.34
N GLN A 9 2.66 -11.71 -16.97
CA GLN A 9 1.51 -11.45 -16.11
C GLN A 9 1.93 -11.05 -14.69
N ALA A 10 2.96 -11.69 -14.13
CA ALA A 10 3.54 -11.32 -12.85
C ALA A 10 4.11 -9.89 -12.85
N ARG A 11 4.67 -9.42 -13.97
CA ARG A 11 5.11 -8.02 -14.13
C ARG A 11 3.93 -7.06 -14.01
N VAL A 12 2.83 -7.32 -14.72
CA VAL A 12 1.61 -6.49 -14.64
C VAL A 12 1.06 -6.44 -13.21
N PHE A 13 1.00 -7.57 -12.51
CA PHE A 13 0.58 -7.59 -11.12
C PHE A 13 1.53 -6.82 -10.20
N ALA A 14 2.83 -6.90 -10.42
CA ALA A 14 3.81 -6.12 -9.64
C ALA A 14 3.65 -4.61 -9.85
N ASP A 15 3.38 -4.18 -11.09
CA ASP A 15 3.11 -2.77 -11.41
C ASP A 15 1.82 -2.29 -10.73
N MET A 16 0.76 -3.11 -10.76
CA MET A 16 -0.50 -2.84 -10.05
C MET A 16 -0.29 -2.73 -8.53
N LEU A 17 0.42 -3.68 -7.92
CA LEU A 17 0.74 -3.65 -6.49
C LEU A 17 1.57 -2.42 -6.12
N THR A 18 2.50 -2.01 -6.97
CA THR A 18 3.31 -0.80 -6.76
C THR A 18 2.44 0.46 -6.80
N ALA A 19 1.51 0.56 -7.76
CA ALA A 19 0.57 1.67 -7.83
C ALA A 19 -0.36 1.71 -6.60
N GLU A 20 -0.86 0.56 -6.15
CA GLU A 20 -1.72 0.47 -4.97
C GLU A 20 -0.95 0.82 -3.68
N ILE A 21 0.31 0.42 -3.55
CA ILE A 21 1.21 0.82 -2.46
C ILE A 21 1.35 2.34 -2.41
N ALA A 22 1.56 2.99 -3.55
CA ALA A 22 1.66 4.45 -3.62
C ALA A 22 0.35 5.12 -3.20
N ALA A 23 -0.80 4.60 -3.67
CA ALA A 23 -2.11 5.11 -3.30
C ALA A 23 -2.45 4.90 -1.82
N ALA A 24 -2.10 3.74 -1.25
CA ALA A 24 -2.26 3.46 0.18
C ALA A 24 -1.38 4.38 1.04
N SER A 25 -0.14 4.62 0.62
CA SER A 25 0.78 5.54 1.30
C SER A 25 0.20 6.97 1.35
N SER A 26 -0.32 7.47 0.21
CA SER A 26 -0.97 8.79 0.16
C SER A 26 -2.18 8.88 1.11
N ARG A 27 -3.03 7.85 1.16
CA ARG A 27 -4.20 7.83 2.04
C ARG A 27 -3.81 7.85 3.53
N ILE A 28 -2.70 7.19 3.89
CA ILE A 28 -2.18 7.21 5.26
C ILE A 28 -1.72 8.63 5.62
N GLU A 29 -0.95 9.26 4.74
CA GLU A 29 -0.47 10.64 4.96
C GLU A 29 -1.64 11.63 5.14
N ASP A 30 -2.67 11.51 4.30
CA ASP A 30 -3.88 12.32 4.39
C ASP A 30 -4.62 12.10 5.72
N SER A 31 -4.82 10.84 6.11
CA SER A 31 -5.48 10.48 7.37
C SER A 31 -4.70 11.02 8.57
N GLU A 32 -3.38 10.88 8.58
CA GLU A 32 -2.54 11.44 9.63
C GLU A 32 -2.55 12.98 9.66
N GLN A 33 -2.63 13.63 8.50
CA GLN A 33 -2.76 15.09 8.41
C GLN A 33 -4.11 15.56 8.99
N LEU A 34 -5.20 14.85 8.67
CA LEU A 34 -6.53 15.13 9.19
C LEU A 34 -6.61 14.88 10.70
N ALA A 35 -6.01 13.81 11.21
CA ALA A 35 -5.90 13.54 12.63
C ALA A 35 -5.17 14.68 13.37
N ARG A 36 -4.03 15.15 12.82
CA ARG A 36 -3.28 16.29 13.36
C ARG A 36 -4.09 17.59 13.32
N LYS A 37 -4.88 17.81 12.27
CA LYS A 37 -5.77 18.97 12.16
C LYS A 37 -6.88 18.92 13.21
N ALA A 38 -7.54 17.78 13.38
CA ALA A 38 -8.59 17.57 14.37
C ALA A 38 -8.09 17.81 15.81
N LEU A 39 -6.89 17.30 16.13
CA LEU A 39 -6.25 17.54 17.41
C LEU A 39 -6.02 19.03 17.67
N ARG A 40 -5.54 19.79 16.68
CA ARG A 40 -5.29 21.24 16.80
C ARG A 40 -6.56 22.06 17.07
N VAL A 41 -7.70 21.62 16.56
CA VAL A 41 -8.99 22.31 16.75
C VAL A 41 -9.79 21.75 17.94
N GLY A 42 -9.21 20.82 18.71
CA GLY A 42 -9.86 20.22 19.88
C GLY A 42 -10.95 19.19 19.54
N ASP A 43 -11.05 18.74 18.29
CA ASP A 43 -12.01 17.71 17.89
C ASP A 43 -11.43 16.30 18.17
N SER A 44 -11.56 15.86 19.41
CA SER A 44 -11.05 14.57 19.86
C SER A 44 -11.68 13.38 19.13
N ARG A 45 -12.96 13.48 18.72
CA ARG A 45 -13.65 12.38 18.03
C ARG A 45 -13.07 12.17 16.63
N SER A 46 -12.93 13.25 15.86
CA SER A 46 -12.35 13.16 14.52
C SER A 46 -10.87 12.78 14.58
N HIS A 47 -10.14 13.22 15.61
CA HIS A 47 -8.75 12.80 15.81
C HIS A 47 -8.62 11.28 15.97
N VAL A 48 -9.45 10.67 16.84
CA VAL A 48 -9.45 9.22 17.05
C VAL A 48 -9.85 8.49 15.76
N TRP A 49 -10.90 8.92 15.09
CA TRP A 49 -11.34 8.32 13.82
C TRP A 49 -10.20 8.30 12.80
N HIS A 50 -9.56 9.45 12.55
CA HIS A 50 -8.52 9.55 11.51
C HIS A 50 -7.24 8.79 11.88
N SER A 51 -6.96 8.65 13.17
CA SER A 51 -5.83 7.84 13.65
C SER A 51 -6.08 6.34 13.46
N ASP A 52 -7.31 5.88 13.72
CA ASP A 52 -7.71 4.48 13.51
C ASP A 52 -7.73 4.09 12.03
N GLU A 53 -8.24 4.99 11.18
CA GLU A 53 -8.19 4.83 9.73
C GLU A 53 -6.75 4.73 9.21
N ALA A 54 -5.86 5.64 9.64
CA ALA A 54 -4.44 5.57 9.27
C ALA A 54 -3.79 4.26 9.72
N GLN A 55 -4.16 3.76 10.90
CA GLN A 55 -3.65 2.48 11.41
C GLN A 55 -4.14 1.28 10.59
N THR A 56 -5.42 1.27 10.21
CA THR A 56 -5.99 0.24 9.33
C THR A 56 -5.31 0.24 7.97
N GLN A 57 -5.10 1.43 7.38
CA GLN A 57 -4.42 1.56 6.10
C GLN A 57 -2.95 1.13 6.17
N LYS A 58 -2.24 1.34 7.29
CA LYS A 58 -0.89 0.83 7.51
C LYS A 58 -0.83 -0.69 7.51
N GLN A 59 -1.83 -1.37 8.08
CA GLN A 59 -1.92 -2.83 8.03
C GLN A 59 -2.11 -3.31 6.59
N SER A 60 -3.02 -2.69 5.84
CA SER A 60 -3.21 -2.99 4.42
C SER A 60 -1.93 -2.73 3.59
N LEU A 61 -1.23 -1.63 3.85
CA LEU A 61 0.04 -1.31 3.19
C LEU A 61 1.10 -2.39 3.44
N TYR A 62 1.20 -2.88 4.68
CA TYR A 62 2.09 -3.99 5.02
C TYR A 62 1.74 -5.26 4.21
N GLU A 63 0.46 -5.59 4.08
CA GLU A 63 0.03 -6.75 3.30
C GLU A 63 0.34 -6.61 1.81
N LEU A 64 0.17 -5.42 1.22
CA LEU A 64 0.53 -5.14 -0.17
C LEU A 64 2.03 -5.33 -0.41
N HIS A 65 2.89 -4.81 0.49
CA HIS A 65 4.33 -5.05 0.43
C HIS A 65 4.66 -6.54 0.51
N ARG A 66 4.04 -7.27 1.45
CA ARG A 66 4.24 -8.71 1.58
C ARG A 66 3.85 -9.47 0.31
N GLN A 67 2.74 -9.08 -0.35
CA GLN A 67 2.31 -9.69 -1.60
C GLN A 67 3.28 -9.41 -2.74
N LEU A 68 3.78 -8.18 -2.85
CA LEU A 68 4.78 -7.80 -3.84
C LEU A 68 6.09 -8.57 -3.65
N ASP A 69 6.55 -8.71 -2.41
CA ASP A 69 7.75 -9.48 -2.09
C ASP A 69 7.57 -10.97 -2.40
N ALA A 70 6.41 -11.54 -2.06
CA ALA A 70 6.09 -12.92 -2.42
C ALA A 70 6.08 -13.14 -3.95
N LEU A 71 5.54 -12.18 -4.70
CA LEU A 71 5.51 -12.22 -6.16
C LEU A 71 6.92 -12.14 -6.76
N ARG A 72 7.78 -11.24 -6.25
CA ARG A 72 9.17 -11.09 -6.67
C ARG A 72 10.01 -12.33 -6.35
N ASN A 73 9.81 -12.93 -5.19
CA ASN A 73 10.48 -14.17 -4.80
C ASN A 73 10.09 -15.34 -5.70
N ARG A 74 8.83 -15.41 -6.12
CA ARG A 74 8.34 -16.45 -7.04
C ARG A 74 8.79 -16.23 -8.49
N PHE A 75 8.88 -14.98 -8.93
CA PHE A 75 9.26 -14.60 -10.29
C PHE A 75 10.44 -13.62 -10.31
N PRO A 76 11.69 -14.09 -10.15
CA PRO A 76 12.87 -13.21 -10.08
C PRO A 76 13.07 -12.33 -11.32
N ALA A 77 12.59 -12.77 -12.48
CA ALA A 77 12.60 -12.00 -13.73
C ALA A 77 11.80 -10.69 -13.62
N VAL A 78 10.81 -10.62 -12.72
CA VAL A 78 10.00 -9.41 -12.46
C VAL A 78 10.82 -8.32 -11.77
N HIS A 79 11.99 -8.63 -11.21
CA HIS A 79 12.89 -7.64 -10.62
C HIS A 79 13.95 -7.13 -11.61
N ARG A 80 14.16 -7.83 -12.73
CA ARG A 80 15.19 -7.46 -13.70
C ARG A 80 14.69 -6.30 -14.57
N PRO A 81 15.43 -5.18 -14.66
CA PRO A 81 15.04 -4.02 -15.47
C PRO A 81 14.89 -4.37 -16.94
#